data_AF-A0A6L7UZE7-F1
#
_entry.id   AF-A0A6L7UZE7-F1
#
_cell.length_a   1.000
_cell.length_b   1.000
_cell.length_c   1.000
_cell.angle_alpha   90.00
_cell.angle_beta   90.00
_cell.angle_gamma   90.00
#
_symmetry.space_group_name_H-M   'P 1'
#
loop_
_entity.id
_entity.type
_entity.pdbx_description
1 polymer ?
#
loop_
_entity_poly.entity_id
_entity_poly.type
_entity_poly.pdbx_seq_one_letter_code
_entity_poly.pdbx_strand_id
1 'polypeptide(L)'
;MPRPRVLQWTPLALVAAIAVLIGTVALITADDSGDSGQDVRIVARQTGDGRAEVGLQVRDDDHMWGERILPDQRFLAPDSEAGLWRSSSVITVEDADDSDGVDPAAVGLTATAEMRGPAGEPMGAVTIIQGPRGLLIQARLTGVPEGWHGFHIHETGSCAPDFSAAGGHYNPTGIGHGVLHEDGHHPGDTVNIYAHADGVANADQYTVDATLGAGTATLFDADGSAIIVHEAPDSYGADPAAGARIACGVITLH
;
A
#
# COMPACT_ATOMS: atom_id res chain seq x y z
N MET A 1 -7.24 -6.66 -43.99
CA MET A 1 -6.14 -6.34 -43.07
C MET A 1 -6.60 -6.71 -41.67
N PRO A 2 -5.95 -7.67 -40.97
CA PRO A 2 -6.32 -8.01 -39.61
C PRO A 2 -5.76 -6.96 -38.65
N ARG A 3 -6.57 -6.50 -37.69
CA ARG A 3 -6.15 -5.58 -36.61
C ARG A 3 -5.19 -6.31 -35.66
N PRO A 4 -4.16 -5.63 -35.10
CA PRO A 4 -3.31 -6.24 -34.11
C PRO A 4 -4.13 -6.55 -32.85
N ARG A 5 -3.95 -7.76 -32.32
CA ARG A 5 -4.47 -8.14 -31.01
C ARG A 5 -3.64 -7.40 -29.96
N VAL A 6 -4.28 -6.53 -29.20
CA VAL A 6 -3.69 -5.93 -28.00
C VAL A 6 -3.66 -7.03 -26.94
N LEU A 7 -2.46 -7.39 -26.49
CA LEU A 7 -2.27 -8.31 -25.37
C LEU A 7 -2.69 -7.55 -24.10
N GLN A 8 -3.81 -7.94 -23.49
CA GLN A 8 -4.20 -7.43 -22.18
C GLN A 8 -3.31 -8.09 -21.14
N TRP A 9 -2.39 -7.32 -20.57
CA TRP A 9 -1.67 -7.69 -19.36
C TRP A 9 -2.60 -7.44 -18.18
N THR A 10 -2.96 -8.50 -17.47
CA THR A 10 -3.65 -8.40 -16.18
C THR A 10 -2.57 -8.42 -15.10
N PRO A 11 -2.38 -7.36 -14.30
CA PRO A 11 -1.51 -7.46 -13.14
C PRO A 11 -2.18 -8.40 -12.14
N LEU A 12 -1.61 -9.59 -11.93
CA LEU A 12 -2.05 -10.47 -10.85
C LEU A 12 -1.61 -9.85 -9.53
N ALA A 13 -2.54 -9.20 -8.83
CA ALA A 13 -2.39 -8.94 -7.40
C ALA A 13 -2.40 -10.28 -6.66
N LEU A 14 -1.22 -10.76 -6.24
CA LEU A 14 -1.11 -11.98 -5.44
C LEU A 14 -1.47 -11.68 -3.98
N VAL A 15 -2.71 -11.97 -3.59
CA VAL A 15 -3.10 -12.01 -2.17
C VAL A 15 -2.78 -13.42 -1.63
N ALA A 16 -1.67 -13.52 -0.91
CA ALA A 16 -1.19 -14.76 -0.31
C ALA A 16 -1.59 -14.85 1.17
N ALA A 17 -2.59 -15.68 1.52
CA ALA A 17 -2.88 -16.04 2.90
C ALA A 17 -2.02 -17.25 3.33
N ILE A 18 -1.03 -17.03 4.20
CA ILE A 18 -0.14 -18.08 4.69
C ILE A 18 -0.61 -18.56 6.07
N ALA A 19 -1.08 -19.80 6.14
CA ALA A 19 -1.28 -20.51 7.41
C ALA A 19 -0.02 -21.31 7.76
N VAL A 20 0.76 -20.87 8.75
CA VAL A 20 1.92 -21.62 9.25
C VAL A 20 1.46 -22.64 10.29
N LEU A 21 1.38 -23.91 9.91
CA LEU A 21 1.19 -25.03 10.83
C LEU A 21 2.55 -25.58 11.25
N ILE A 22 2.68 -25.95 12.53
CA ILE A 22 3.91 -26.45 13.18
C ILE A 22 4.65 -27.42 12.24
N GLY A 23 5.88 -27.07 11.88
CA GLY A 23 6.77 -27.92 11.07
C GLY A 23 6.61 -27.82 9.55
N THR A 24 5.81 -26.89 9.03
CA THR A 24 5.57 -26.74 7.59
C THR A 24 6.13 -25.42 7.07
N VAL A 25 6.99 -25.47 6.05
CA VAL A 25 7.31 -24.30 5.23
C VAL A 25 6.15 -24.12 4.27
N ALA A 26 5.39 -23.02 4.41
CA ALA A 26 4.44 -22.63 3.39
C ALA A 26 5.23 -22.00 2.24
N LEU A 27 5.12 -22.60 1.06
CA LEU A 27 5.77 -22.14 -0.16
C LEU A 27 4.70 -21.48 -1.02
N ILE A 28 4.85 -20.18 -1.27
CA ILE A 28 4.06 -19.50 -2.30
C ILE A 28 5.06 -19.03 -3.36
N THR A 29 4.96 -19.64 -4.53
CA THR A 29 5.69 -19.27 -5.73
C THR A 29 4.75 -18.47 -6.62
N ALA A 30 5.08 -17.22 -6.89
CA ALA A 30 4.54 -16.52 -8.05
C ALA A 30 5.50 -16.79 -9.21
N ASP A 31 5.05 -17.52 -10.22
CA ASP A 31 5.78 -17.77 -11.45
C ASP A 31 5.18 -16.85 -12.50
N ASP A 32 5.88 -15.76 -12.83
CA ASP A 32 5.55 -14.95 -13.99
C ASP A 32 6.24 -15.56 -15.21
N SER A 33 5.58 -16.52 -15.84
CA SER A 33 6.08 -17.28 -17.00
C SER A 33 6.21 -16.45 -18.29
N GLY A 34 6.48 -15.15 -18.20
CA GLY A 34 6.70 -14.23 -19.31
C GLY A 34 8.10 -13.63 -19.31
N ASP A 35 9.05 -14.31 -19.99
CA ASP A 35 10.27 -13.80 -20.63
C ASP A 35 10.91 -12.50 -20.09
N SER A 36 11.23 -12.47 -18.78
CA SER A 36 12.27 -11.64 -18.10
C SER A 36 12.09 -11.52 -16.57
N GLY A 37 11.02 -12.08 -15.99
CA GLY A 37 10.75 -11.97 -14.55
C GLY A 37 11.67 -12.82 -13.66
N GLN A 38 12.21 -12.23 -12.59
CA GLN A 38 12.88 -12.95 -11.50
C GLN A 38 11.86 -13.77 -10.70
N ASP A 39 12.14 -15.04 -10.42
CA ASP A 39 11.26 -15.82 -9.53
C ASP A 39 11.51 -15.43 -8.07
N VAL A 40 10.45 -14.98 -7.41
CA VAL A 40 10.47 -14.65 -5.98
C VAL A 40 9.55 -15.61 -5.24
N ARG A 41 10.02 -16.11 -4.09
CA ARG A 41 9.20 -16.89 -3.16
C ARG A 41 9.09 -16.24 -1.80
N ILE A 42 7.92 -16.37 -1.21
CA ILE A 42 7.70 -16.09 0.22
C ILE A 42 8.02 -17.34 1.01
N VAL A 43 8.87 -17.21 2.03
CA VAL A 43 9.25 -18.29 2.93
C VAL A 43 8.80 -17.92 4.34
N ALA A 44 7.87 -18.70 4.87
CA ALA A 44 7.50 -18.62 6.28
C ALA A 44 8.02 -19.85 7.03
N ARG A 45 8.60 -19.66 8.22
CA ARG A 45 8.99 -20.76 9.12
C ARG A 45 8.62 -20.46 10.56
N GLN A 46 8.33 -21.50 11.34
CA GLN A 46 8.23 -21.40 12.79
C GLN A 46 9.57 -21.77 13.43
N THR A 47 10.11 -20.94 14.31
CA THR A 47 11.33 -21.20 15.07
C THR A 47 11.06 -22.11 16.26
N GLY A 48 12.11 -22.73 16.82
CA GLY A 48 11.97 -23.70 17.92
C GLY A 48 11.40 -23.13 19.23
N ASP A 49 11.33 -21.80 19.36
CA ASP A 49 10.69 -21.07 20.45
C ASP A 49 9.26 -20.61 20.11
N GLY A 50 8.69 -21.09 19.00
CA GLY A 50 7.29 -20.86 18.62
C GLY A 50 7.03 -19.62 17.78
N ARG A 51 8.04 -18.78 17.52
CA ARG A 51 7.88 -17.56 16.69
C ARG A 51 7.74 -17.90 15.21
N ALA A 52 7.06 -17.05 14.45
CA ALA A 52 7.04 -17.13 12.98
C ALA A 52 8.03 -16.12 12.37
N GLU A 53 8.80 -16.57 11.38
CA GLU A 53 9.66 -15.72 10.56
C GLU A 53 9.16 -15.79 9.11
N VAL A 54 8.97 -14.63 8.48
CA VAL A 54 8.67 -14.50 7.06
C VAL A 54 9.83 -13.77 6.37
N GLY A 55 10.25 -14.26 5.22
CA GLY A 55 11.26 -13.61 4.38
C GLY A 55 11.03 -13.95 2.91
N LEU A 56 11.83 -13.35 2.03
CA LEU A 56 11.82 -13.63 0.59
C LEU A 56 13.08 -14.38 0.18
N GLN A 57 12.99 -15.13 -0.91
CA GLN A 57 14.16 -15.63 -1.65
C GLN A 57 13.91 -15.40 -3.13
N VAL A 58 14.99 -15.03 -3.82
CA VAL A 58 15.01 -14.82 -5.27
C VAL A 58 15.73 -16.01 -5.90
N ARG A 59 15.27 -16.47 -7.06
CA ARG A 59 15.95 -17.48 -7.85
C ARG A 59 16.95 -16.78 -8.77
N ASP A 60 18.21 -17.20 -8.73
CA ASP A 60 19.25 -16.70 -9.63
C ASP A 60 19.17 -17.35 -11.02
N ASP A 61 19.98 -16.85 -11.95
CA ASP A 61 20.04 -17.31 -13.35
C ASP A 61 20.44 -18.80 -13.48
N ASP A 62 21.15 -19.34 -12.48
CA ASP A 62 21.52 -20.76 -12.38
C ASP A 62 20.36 -21.61 -11.81
N HIS A 63 19.17 -21.02 -11.65
CA HIS A 63 17.96 -21.62 -11.10
C HIS A 63 18.09 -22.03 -9.63
N MET A 64 19.04 -21.45 -8.91
CA MET A 64 19.29 -21.70 -7.50
C MET A 64 18.61 -20.61 -6.65
N TRP A 65 18.07 -21.01 -5.50
CA TRP A 65 17.49 -20.03 -4.57
C TRP A 65 18.58 -19.36 -3.76
N GLY A 66 18.65 -18.03 -3.82
CA GLY A 66 19.60 -17.21 -3.07
C GLY A 66 19.36 -17.20 -1.56
N GLU A 67 20.19 -16.44 -0.83
CA GLU A 67 20.01 -16.27 0.61
C GLU A 67 18.65 -15.63 0.94
N ARG A 68 18.15 -15.94 2.13
CA ARG A 68 16.87 -15.41 2.60
C ARG A 68 17.03 -13.93 2.93
N ILE A 69 16.32 -13.10 2.17
CA ILE A 69 16.19 -11.66 2.42
C ILE A 69 15.20 -11.48 3.57
N LEU A 70 15.67 -10.86 4.64
CA LEU A 70 14.85 -10.50 5.79
C LEU A 70 14.55 -9.00 5.75
N PRO A 71 13.33 -8.59 6.12
CA PRO A 71 12.97 -7.19 6.17
C PRO A 71 13.63 -6.48 7.35
N ASP A 72 14.00 -5.22 7.14
CA ASP A 72 14.68 -4.38 8.14
C ASP A 72 13.80 -4.11 9.37
N GLN A 73 12.47 -4.13 9.19
CA GLN A 73 11.48 -4.18 10.26
C GLN A 73 10.69 -5.48 10.16
N ARG A 74 10.54 -6.20 11.29
CA ARG A 74 9.88 -7.51 11.29
C ARG A 74 8.38 -7.33 11.03
N PHE A 75 7.87 -8.01 10.00
CA PHE A 75 6.44 -8.14 9.70
C PHE A 75 5.62 -8.65 10.90
N LEU A 76 6.25 -9.41 11.79
CA LEU A 76 5.69 -9.88 13.05
C LEU A 76 6.74 -9.71 14.16
N ALA A 77 6.45 -8.89 15.16
CA ALA A 77 7.24 -8.86 16.37
C ALA A 77 7.23 -10.26 17.03
N PRO A 78 8.33 -10.71 17.67
CA PRO A 78 8.44 -12.05 18.25
C PRO A 78 7.36 -12.40 19.30
N ASP A 79 6.62 -11.40 19.78
CA ASP A 79 5.52 -11.45 20.74
C ASP A 79 4.13 -11.23 20.11
N SER A 80 4.00 -11.31 18.77
CA SER A 80 2.73 -11.07 18.09
C SER A 80 1.68 -12.15 18.42
N GLU A 81 0.49 -11.72 18.83
CA GLU A 81 -0.65 -12.60 19.09
C GLU A 81 -1.43 -12.91 17.80
N ALA A 82 -1.97 -14.14 17.71
CA ALA A 82 -2.83 -14.54 16.61
C ALA A 82 -4.12 -13.70 16.58
N GLY A 83 -4.45 -13.13 15.41
CA GLY A 83 -5.65 -12.29 15.22
C GLY A 83 -5.40 -10.79 15.19
N LEU A 84 -4.15 -10.34 15.40
CA LEU A 84 -3.74 -8.94 15.21
C LEU A 84 -2.98 -8.77 13.90
N TRP A 85 -3.56 -8.05 12.94
CA TRP A 85 -2.85 -7.65 11.72
C TRP A 85 -1.88 -6.52 12.05
N ARG A 86 -0.59 -6.71 11.75
CA ARG A 86 0.46 -5.67 11.81
C ARG A 86 1.08 -5.52 10.41
N SER A 87 1.67 -4.36 10.19
CA SER A 87 1.93 -3.71 8.90
C SER A 87 2.83 -4.49 7.91
N SER A 88 2.76 -4.10 6.63
CA SER A 88 3.66 -4.59 5.58
C SER A 88 4.91 -3.73 5.43
N SER A 89 6.10 -4.32 5.42
CA SER A 89 7.31 -3.61 4.97
C SER A 89 7.53 -3.81 3.47
N VAL A 90 8.10 -2.82 2.78
CA VAL A 90 8.61 -3.00 1.42
C VAL A 90 9.85 -3.89 1.50
N ILE A 91 9.92 -4.91 0.64
CA ILE A 91 11.16 -5.65 0.39
C ILE A 91 11.55 -5.33 -1.05
N THR A 92 12.64 -4.58 -1.20
CA THR A 92 13.23 -4.32 -2.51
C THR A 92 14.00 -5.56 -2.94
N VAL A 93 13.58 -6.15 -4.06
CA VAL A 93 14.39 -7.11 -4.80
C VAL A 93 15.01 -6.31 -5.95
N GLU A 94 16.34 -6.17 -5.95
CA GLU A 94 17.06 -5.48 -7.01
C GLU A 94 17.24 -6.44 -8.21
N ASP A 95 16.69 -6.11 -9.39
CA ASP A 95 17.52 -5.81 -10.58
C ASP A 95 16.75 -5.26 -11.81
N ALA A 96 17.37 -4.22 -12.40
CA ALA A 96 17.49 -3.79 -13.80
C ALA A 96 16.30 -3.85 -14.80
N ASP A 97 15.35 -2.91 -14.69
CA ASP A 97 14.90 -2.11 -15.85
C ASP A 97 14.24 -0.81 -15.35
N ASP A 98 14.89 0.33 -15.60
CA ASP A 98 14.58 1.68 -15.09
C ASP A 98 13.52 2.43 -15.94
N SER A 99 12.69 1.72 -16.72
CA SER A 99 11.87 2.36 -17.76
C SER A 99 10.40 2.62 -17.43
N ASP A 100 9.91 2.22 -16.25
CA ASP A 100 8.51 2.45 -15.85
C ASP A 100 8.30 3.82 -15.17
N GLY A 101 8.47 4.91 -15.92
CA GLY A 101 7.83 6.21 -15.65
C GLY A 101 8.11 6.93 -14.32
N VAL A 102 8.95 6.39 -13.44
CA VAL A 102 9.35 7.02 -12.18
C VAL A 102 10.57 7.90 -12.41
N ASP A 103 10.48 9.16 -12.01
CA ASP A 103 11.63 10.08 -12.00
C ASP A 103 12.69 9.57 -11.01
N PRO A 104 13.89 9.14 -11.45
CA PRO A 104 14.94 8.66 -10.54
C PRO A 104 15.37 9.71 -9.52
N ALA A 105 15.20 11.00 -9.83
CA ALA A 105 15.49 12.09 -8.90
C ALA A 105 14.49 12.19 -7.76
N ALA A 106 13.33 11.54 -7.87
CA ALA A 106 12.31 11.51 -6.84
C ALA A 106 12.56 10.45 -5.76
N VAL A 107 13.38 9.42 -6.05
CA VAL A 107 13.63 8.33 -5.09
C VAL A 107 14.23 8.89 -3.80
N GLY A 108 13.62 8.55 -2.67
CA GLY A 108 13.99 9.06 -1.34
C GLY A 108 13.29 10.37 -0.93
N LEU A 109 12.51 11.00 -1.82
CA LEU A 109 11.61 12.09 -1.41
C LEU A 109 10.67 11.60 -0.32
N THR A 110 10.39 12.49 0.64
CA THR A 110 9.49 12.21 1.75
C THR A 110 8.45 13.30 1.84
N ALA A 111 7.20 12.90 2.08
CA ALA A 111 6.09 13.80 2.37
C ALA A 111 5.37 13.37 3.65
N THR A 112 4.65 14.31 4.26
CA THR A 112 3.90 14.07 5.49
C THR A 112 2.50 14.65 5.38
N ALA A 113 1.52 13.94 5.93
CA ALA A 113 0.18 14.44 6.22
C ALA A 113 -0.08 14.38 7.74
N GLU A 114 -0.14 15.55 8.38
CA GLU A 114 -0.54 15.68 9.79
C GLU A 114 -2.06 15.51 9.90
N MET A 115 -2.49 14.43 10.54
CA MET A 115 -3.89 14.03 10.56
C MET A 115 -4.65 14.73 11.68
N ARG A 116 -5.83 15.26 11.34
CA ARG A 116 -6.74 15.90 12.29
C ARG A 116 -8.15 15.35 12.18
N GLY A 117 -8.82 15.25 13.31
CA GLY A 117 -10.25 14.91 13.37
C GLY A 117 -11.17 16.11 13.17
N PRO A 118 -12.49 15.93 13.16
CA PRO A 118 -13.45 16.95 12.73
C PRO A 118 -13.44 18.21 13.61
N ALA A 119 -13.03 18.11 14.88
CA ALA A 119 -12.88 19.25 15.77
C ALA A 119 -11.45 19.86 15.75
N GLY A 120 -10.58 19.39 14.85
CA GLY A 120 -9.21 19.85 14.68
C GLY A 120 -8.21 19.18 15.63
N GLU A 121 -8.65 18.21 16.43
CA GLU A 121 -7.82 17.43 17.33
C GLU A 121 -6.75 16.65 16.55
N PRO A 122 -5.51 16.56 17.07
CA PRO A 122 -4.45 15.80 16.41
C PRO A 122 -4.74 14.30 16.50
N MET A 123 -4.56 13.59 15.38
CA MET A 123 -4.80 12.15 15.27
C MET A 123 -3.56 11.36 14.82
N GLY A 124 -2.37 11.98 14.87
CA GLY A 124 -1.12 11.37 14.41
C GLY A 124 -0.75 11.84 13.00
N ALA A 125 0.03 11.05 12.27
CA ALA A 125 0.54 11.44 10.96
C ALA A 125 0.63 10.26 10.00
N VAL A 126 0.68 10.59 8.72
CA VAL A 126 1.01 9.67 7.63
C VAL A 126 2.30 10.14 6.97
N THR A 127 3.32 9.28 6.93
CA THR A 127 4.57 9.52 6.22
C THR A 127 4.53 8.81 4.89
N ILE A 128 4.90 9.49 3.81
CA ILE A 128 4.92 8.95 2.45
C ILE A 128 6.34 9.03 1.93
N ILE A 129 6.89 7.91 1.46
CA ILE A 129 8.27 7.80 1.00
C ILE A 129 8.26 7.32 -0.44
N GLN A 130 8.91 8.08 -1.32
CA GLN A 130 9.12 7.67 -2.70
C GLN A 130 10.15 6.55 -2.78
N GLY A 131 9.70 5.35 -3.10
CA GLY A 131 10.55 4.23 -3.49
C GLY A 131 10.83 4.22 -5.00
N PRO A 132 11.64 3.26 -5.48
CA PRO A 132 12.02 3.18 -6.90
C PRO A 132 10.85 3.00 -7.87
N ARG A 133 9.74 2.37 -7.44
CA ARG A 133 8.59 2.05 -8.30
C ARG A 133 7.24 2.58 -7.81
N GLY A 134 7.23 3.38 -6.73
CA GLY A 134 5.97 3.75 -6.08
C GLY A 134 6.15 4.30 -4.67
N LEU A 135 5.06 4.47 -3.95
CA LEU A 135 5.00 5.11 -2.65
C LEU A 135 4.84 4.09 -1.53
N LEU A 136 5.70 4.16 -0.52
CA LEU A 136 5.45 3.58 0.79
C LEU A 136 4.69 4.59 1.64
N ILE A 137 3.50 4.25 2.09
CA ILE A 137 2.61 5.08 2.91
C ILE A 137 2.53 4.46 4.31
N GLN A 138 3.00 5.19 5.32
CA GLN A 138 3.07 4.74 6.71
C GLN A 138 2.13 5.58 7.58
N ALA A 139 0.98 5.02 7.95
CA ALA A 139 0.02 5.62 8.85
C ALA A 139 0.35 5.26 10.31
N ARG A 140 0.48 6.28 11.17
CA ARG A 140 0.62 6.14 12.62
C ARG A 140 -0.42 7.00 13.28
N LEU A 141 -1.62 6.43 13.47
CA LEU A 141 -2.81 7.17 13.87
C LEU A 141 -3.29 6.80 15.28
N THR A 142 -3.98 7.76 15.89
CA THR A 142 -4.58 7.63 17.23
C THR A 142 -5.96 8.27 17.25
N GLY A 143 -6.82 7.84 18.18
CA GLY A 143 -8.18 8.36 18.32
C GLY A 143 -9.14 7.89 17.21
N VAL A 144 -8.76 6.87 16.44
CA VAL A 144 -9.64 6.27 15.42
C VAL A 144 -10.61 5.31 16.13
N PRO A 145 -11.92 5.32 15.86
CA PRO A 145 -12.86 4.34 16.43
C PRO A 145 -12.42 2.90 16.16
N GLU A 146 -12.70 1.95 17.05
CA GLU A 146 -12.31 0.55 16.82
C GLU A 146 -13.02 -0.04 15.59
N GLY A 147 -12.26 -0.71 14.72
CA GLY A 147 -12.80 -1.39 13.54
C GLY A 147 -12.03 -1.14 12.25
N TRP A 148 -12.64 -1.49 11.12
CA TRP A 148 -12.08 -1.25 9.78
C TRP A 148 -12.54 0.10 9.23
N HIS A 149 -11.62 0.80 8.56
CA HIS A 149 -11.84 2.13 8.02
C HIS A 149 -11.29 2.24 6.61
N GLY A 150 -12.08 2.84 5.70
CA GLY A 150 -11.60 3.30 4.41
C GLY A 150 -10.46 4.31 4.57
N PHE A 151 -9.44 4.19 3.73
CA PHE A 151 -8.24 5.01 3.78
C PHE A 151 -7.86 5.37 2.35
N HIS A 152 -7.91 6.65 2.01
CA HIS A 152 -7.79 7.08 0.62
C HIS A 152 -6.90 8.31 0.48
N ILE A 153 -6.24 8.40 -0.67
CA ILE A 153 -5.68 9.66 -1.15
C ILE A 153 -6.80 10.38 -1.91
N HIS A 154 -7.03 11.63 -1.55
CA HIS A 154 -8.04 12.50 -2.13
C HIS A 154 -7.41 13.55 -3.05
N GLU A 155 -8.19 13.96 -4.05
CA GLU A 155 -7.71 14.72 -5.21
C GLU A 155 -7.30 16.16 -4.92
N THR A 156 -7.68 16.72 -3.77
CA THR A 156 -7.36 18.11 -3.41
C THR A 156 -6.69 18.19 -2.05
N GLY A 157 -5.60 18.95 -1.97
CA GLY A 157 -4.83 19.26 -0.76
C GLY A 157 -5.55 20.21 0.20
N SER A 158 -6.80 19.93 0.56
CA SER A 158 -7.60 20.73 1.48
C SER A 158 -8.46 19.88 2.42
N CYS A 159 -8.36 20.15 3.71
CA CYS A 159 -9.21 19.52 4.74
C CYS A 159 -10.40 20.39 5.17
N ALA A 160 -10.57 21.60 4.62
CA ALA A 160 -11.59 22.54 5.11
C ALA A 160 -12.50 23.06 3.99
N PRO A 161 -13.83 23.14 4.21
CA PRO A 161 -14.56 22.78 5.43
C PRO A 161 -14.82 21.27 5.55
N ASP A 162 -14.99 20.78 6.79
CA ASP A 162 -15.48 19.43 7.15
C ASP A 162 -14.93 18.28 6.29
N PHE A 163 -13.66 18.38 5.88
CA PHE A 163 -12.97 17.47 4.97
C PHE A 163 -13.57 17.34 3.56
N SER A 164 -14.70 17.99 3.24
CA SER A 164 -15.38 17.87 1.94
C SER A 164 -14.58 18.51 0.82
N ALA A 165 -13.77 19.54 1.13
CA ALA A 165 -12.93 20.21 0.16
C ALA A 165 -11.77 19.36 -0.37
N ALA A 166 -11.50 18.20 0.23
CA ALA A 166 -10.52 17.25 -0.31
C ALA A 166 -11.00 16.62 -1.64
N GLY A 167 -12.28 16.82 -2.01
CA GLY A 167 -12.81 16.29 -3.28
C GLY A 167 -13.05 14.78 -3.23
N GLY A 168 -13.07 14.15 -4.40
CA GLY A 168 -13.11 12.69 -4.57
C GLY A 168 -11.78 12.00 -4.28
N HIS A 169 -11.71 10.71 -4.62
CA HIS A 169 -10.45 9.96 -4.57
C HIS A 169 -9.52 10.49 -5.68
N TYR A 170 -8.21 10.51 -5.42
CA TYR A 170 -7.21 10.91 -6.40
C TYR A 170 -7.27 9.96 -7.61
N ASN A 171 -7.73 10.48 -8.74
CA ASN A 171 -8.04 9.70 -9.95
C ASN A 171 -7.59 10.41 -11.24
N PRO A 172 -6.28 10.59 -11.45
CA PRO A 172 -5.75 11.24 -12.65
C PRO A 172 -6.02 10.45 -13.95
N THR A 173 -6.35 9.15 -13.84
CA THR A 173 -6.63 8.26 -14.98
C THR A 173 -8.10 8.21 -15.38
N GLY A 174 -9.01 8.71 -14.54
CA GLY A 174 -10.46 8.73 -14.79
C GLY A 174 -11.12 7.34 -14.80
N ILE A 175 -10.56 6.37 -14.08
CA ILE A 175 -11.07 4.99 -13.97
C ILE A 175 -12.16 4.91 -12.88
N GLY A 176 -12.96 3.84 -12.82
CA GLY A 176 -13.93 3.60 -11.75
C GLY A 176 -13.30 3.20 -10.41
N HIS A 177 -14.09 3.28 -9.32
CA HIS A 177 -13.65 2.97 -7.94
C HIS A 177 -13.46 1.48 -7.67
N GLY A 178 -12.46 1.16 -6.85
CA GLY A 178 -12.34 -0.10 -6.14
C GLY A 178 -11.39 -1.11 -6.77
N VAL A 179 -10.58 -1.78 -5.95
CA VAL A 179 -9.61 -2.82 -6.37
C VAL A 179 -10.25 -4.04 -7.04
N LEU A 180 -11.59 -4.16 -6.97
CA LEU A 180 -12.35 -5.23 -7.62
C LEU A 180 -13.03 -4.80 -8.93
N HIS A 181 -12.85 -3.54 -9.37
CA HIS A 181 -13.43 -3.05 -10.63
C HIS A 181 -12.71 -3.64 -11.85
N GLU A 182 -13.46 -3.94 -12.91
CA GLU A 182 -12.95 -4.67 -14.09
C GLU A 182 -11.86 -3.91 -14.87
N ASP A 183 -11.90 -2.57 -14.80
CA ASP A 183 -10.94 -1.67 -15.44
C ASP A 183 -9.80 -1.21 -14.51
N GLY A 184 -9.72 -1.73 -13.28
CA GLY A 184 -8.74 -1.32 -12.26
C GLY A 184 -9.27 -0.29 -11.25
N HIS A 185 -8.44 0.11 -10.29
CA HIS A 185 -8.79 1.03 -9.19
C HIS A 185 -8.24 2.45 -9.41
N HIS A 186 -8.72 3.42 -8.62
CA HIS A 186 -8.11 4.73 -8.60
C HIS A 186 -6.71 4.65 -7.98
N PRO A 187 -5.74 5.46 -8.44
CA PRO A 187 -4.47 5.64 -7.72
C PRO A 187 -4.60 6.03 -6.25
N GLY A 188 -5.70 6.71 -5.90
CA GLY A 188 -6.03 7.07 -4.52
C GLY A 188 -6.77 6.01 -3.72
N ASP A 189 -7.17 4.91 -4.34
CA ASP A 189 -7.76 3.77 -3.64
C ASP A 189 -6.64 2.98 -2.97
N THR A 190 -6.70 2.90 -1.65
CA THR A 190 -5.74 2.12 -0.87
C THR A 190 -6.49 1.07 -0.06
N VAL A 191 -5.77 0.24 0.71
CA VAL A 191 -6.44 -0.78 1.52
C VAL A 191 -6.99 -0.18 2.82
N ASN A 192 -8.11 -0.71 3.31
CA ASN A 192 -8.65 -0.40 4.62
C ASN A 192 -7.57 -0.54 5.71
N ILE A 193 -7.65 0.34 6.71
CA ILE A 193 -6.85 0.25 7.94
C ILE A 193 -7.70 -0.28 9.09
N TYR A 194 -7.07 -0.95 10.05
CA TYR A 194 -7.73 -1.43 11.26
C TYR A 194 -7.29 -0.60 12.47
N ALA A 195 -8.26 -0.10 13.22
CA ALA A 195 -8.05 0.54 14.50
C ALA A 195 -8.37 -0.44 15.63
N HIS A 196 -7.44 -0.55 16.59
CA HIS A 196 -7.63 -1.38 17.77
C HIS A 196 -8.53 -0.70 18.82
N ALA A 197 -8.93 -1.45 19.85
CA ALA A 197 -9.79 -0.97 20.93
C ALA A 197 -9.22 0.24 21.71
N ASP A 198 -7.90 0.46 21.67
CA ASP A 198 -7.22 1.62 22.26
C ASP A 198 -7.22 2.86 21.33
N GLY A 199 -7.83 2.75 20.16
CA GLY A 199 -7.94 3.79 19.14
C GLY A 199 -6.67 3.99 18.30
N VAL A 200 -5.69 3.07 18.40
CA VAL A 200 -4.48 3.10 17.58
C VAL A 200 -4.73 2.38 16.25
N ALA A 201 -4.41 3.05 15.15
CA ALA A 201 -4.41 2.46 13.81
C ALA A 201 -3.03 2.67 13.16
N ASN A 202 -2.26 1.59 13.07
CA ASN A 202 -0.96 1.60 12.41
C ASN A 202 -1.04 0.76 11.13
N ALA A 203 -0.69 1.36 10.00
CA ALA A 203 -0.66 0.67 8.73
C ALA A 203 0.56 1.12 7.93
N ASP A 204 1.11 0.21 7.15
CA ASP A 204 2.05 0.52 6.09
C ASP A 204 1.45 -0.05 4.81
N GLN A 205 1.46 0.72 3.73
CA GLN A 205 0.88 0.35 2.45
C GLN A 205 1.82 0.73 1.32
N TYR A 206 1.72 0.05 0.19
CA TYR A 206 2.51 0.36 -0.99
C TYR A 206 1.60 0.50 -2.20
N THR A 207 1.81 1.55 -2.99
CA THR A 207 1.12 1.78 -4.27
C THR A 207 2.12 2.13 -5.35
N VAL A 208 1.89 1.62 -6.56
CA VAL A 208 2.67 1.95 -7.77
C VAL A 208 1.97 3.00 -8.63
N ASP A 209 0.75 3.40 -8.24
CA ASP A 209 -0.14 4.19 -9.08
C ASP A 209 -0.01 5.69 -8.84
N ALA A 210 0.84 6.11 -7.89
CA ALA A 210 1.10 7.49 -7.52
C ALA A 210 2.60 7.77 -7.32
N THR A 211 3.00 9.05 -7.40
CA THR A 211 4.38 9.50 -7.18
C THR A 211 4.45 10.83 -6.42
N LEU A 212 5.51 11.05 -5.64
CA LEU A 212 5.87 12.36 -5.07
C LEU A 212 6.68 13.20 -6.08
N GLY A 213 7.25 12.57 -7.10
CA GLY A 213 8.01 13.23 -8.16
C GLY A 213 7.13 13.89 -9.21
N ALA A 214 7.76 14.40 -10.27
CA ALA A 214 7.05 14.90 -11.43
C ALA A 214 6.43 13.72 -12.22
N GLY A 215 5.25 13.93 -12.81
CA GLY A 215 4.59 12.92 -13.63
C GLY A 215 3.08 13.12 -13.66
N THR A 216 2.39 12.33 -14.48
CA THR A 216 0.91 12.37 -14.59
C THR A 216 0.21 11.80 -13.36
N ALA A 217 0.92 11.06 -12.53
CA ALA A 217 0.44 10.46 -11.28
C ALA A 217 0.99 11.19 -10.04
N THR A 218 1.45 12.44 -10.19
CA THR A 218 2.02 13.20 -9.08
C THR A 218 0.95 13.63 -8.07
N LEU A 219 1.23 13.43 -6.79
CA LEU A 219 0.38 13.92 -5.69
C LEU A 219 0.51 15.44 -5.44
N PHE A 220 1.40 16.11 -6.19
CA PHE A 220 1.67 17.55 -6.09
C PHE A 220 1.36 18.25 -7.41
N ASP A 221 0.19 17.97 -7.97
CA ASP A 221 -0.40 18.75 -9.06
C ASP A 221 -0.85 20.14 -8.56
N ALA A 222 -1.72 20.81 -9.32
CA ALA A 222 -2.03 22.22 -9.08
C ALA A 222 -2.74 22.49 -7.74
N ASP A 223 -3.50 21.52 -7.25
CA ASP A 223 -4.27 21.58 -6.00
C ASP A 223 -3.75 20.62 -4.92
N GLY A 224 -2.80 19.75 -5.28
CA GLY A 224 -2.15 18.83 -4.35
C GLY A 224 -3.11 17.76 -3.84
N SER A 225 -2.68 16.95 -2.88
CA SER A 225 -3.49 15.84 -2.39
C SER A 225 -3.62 15.82 -0.86
N ALA A 226 -4.63 15.12 -0.37
CA ALA A 226 -4.87 14.91 1.05
C ALA A 226 -5.11 13.43 1.37
N ILE A 227 -4.81 13.01 2.58
CA ILE A 227 -5.21 11.70 3.10
C ILE A 227 -6.54 11.85 3.83
N ILE A 228 -7.47 10.92 3.62
CA ILE A 228 -8.72 10.80 4.37
C ILE A 228 -8.82 9.42 5.03
N VAL A 229 -9.26 9.41 6.28
CA VAL A 229 -9.77 8.23 6.98
C VAL A 229 -11.28 8.33 7.05
N HIS A 230 -11.97 7.25 6.73
CA HIS A 230 -13.42 7.15 6.71
C HIS A 230 -14.00 6.43 7.93
N GLU A 231 -15.27 6.64 8.23
CA GLU A 231 -15.98 6.04 9.38
C GLU A 231 -16.19 4.54 9.24
N ALA A 232 -16.45 4.06 8.03
CA ALA A 232 -16.74 2.67 7.70
C ALA A 232 -15.66 2.08 6.77
N PRO A 233 -15.55 0.75 6.68
CA PRO A 233 -14.66 0.13 5.70
C PRO A 233 -15.09 0.46 4.28
N ASP A 234 -14.11 0.64 3.39
CA ASP A 234 -14.34 0.61 1.96
C ASP A 234 -14.76 -0.81 1.53
N SER A 235 -15.78 -0.91 0.67
CA SER A 235 -16.29 -2.19 0.16
C SER A 235 -15.40 -2.81 -0.91
N TYR A 236 -14.47 -2.03 -1.47
CA TYR A 236 -13.63 -2.28 -2.64
C TYR A 236 -14.39 -2.50 -3.96
N GLY A 237 -15.72 -2.39 -3.95
CA GLY A 237 -16.55 -2.43 -5.15
C GLY A 237 -16.77 -1.03 -5.75
N ALA A 238 -17.62 -0.93 -6.76
CA ALA A 238 -17.89 0.34 -7.46
C ALA A 238 -18.50 1.45 -6.57
N ASP A 239 -19.11 1.08 -5.45
CA ASP A 239 -19.51 2.02 -4.39
C ASP A 239 -18.52 1.88 -3.23
N PRO A 240 -17.79 2.93 -2.85
CA PRO A 240 -16.85 2.85 -1.73
C PRO A 240 -17.54 2.40 -0.43
N ALA A 241 -18.80 2.79 -0.18
CA ALA A 241 -19.53 2.50 1.06
C ALA A 241 -18.80 2.89 2.37
N ALA A 242 -17.78 3.74 2.29
CA ALA A 242 -16.89 4.08 3.42
C ALA A 242 -17.48 5.09 4.43
N GLY A 243 -18.63 5.71 4.13
CA GLY A 243 -19.31 6.61 5.08
C GLY A 243 -18.59 7.95 5.30
N ALA A 244 -18.79 8.55 6.48
CA ALA A 244 -18.31 9.89 6.79
C ALA A 244 -16.77 9.98 6.81
N ARG A 245 -16.22 11.19 6.58
CA ARG A 245 -14.78 11.46 6.70
C ARG A 245 -14.48 11.80 8.17
N ILE A 246 -13.62 11.03 8.81
CA ILE A 246 -13.34 11.15 10.26
C ILE A 246 -11.94 11.66 10.57
N ALA A 247 -11.02 11.65 9.60
CA ALA A 247 -9.74 12.33 9.74
C ALA A 247 -9.24 12.82 8.37
N CYS A 248 -8.50 13.92 8.36
CA CYS A 248 -7.86 14.45 7.16
C CYS A 248 -6.48 15.02 7.46
N GLY A 249 -5.56 14.89 6.51
CA GLY A 249 -4.27 15.58 6.51
C GLY A 249 -3.84 15.95 5.10
N VAL A 250 -3.48 17.22 4.87
CA VAL A 250 -2.92 17.68 3.59
C VAL A 250 -1.50 17.13 3.45
N ILE A 251 -1.19 16.54 2.29
CA ILE A 251 0.13 15.99 2.01
C ILE A 251 1.09 17.14 1.68
N THR A 252 2.22 17.19 2.38
CA THR A 252 3.24 18.22 2.21
C THR A 252 4.61 17.59 1.97
N LEU A 253 5.30 18.03 0.93
CA LEU A 253 6.64 17.54 0.54
C LEU A 253 7.74 18.16 1.41
N HIS A 254 8.83 17.43 1.65
CA HIS A 254 10.01 17.88 2.41
C HIS A 254 11.31 17.75 1.61
#